data_AF-A0A7S2QWU9-F1
#
_entry.id   AF-A0A7S2QWU9-F1
#
_cell.length_a   1.000
_cell.length_b   1.000
_cell.length_c   1.000
_cell.angle_alpha   90.00
_cell.angle_beta   90.00
_cell.angle_gamma   90.00
#
_symmetry.space_group_name_H-M   'P 1'
#
loop_
_entity.id
_entity.type
_entity.pdbx_description
1 polymer ?
#
loop_
_entity_poly.entity_id
_entity_poly.type
_entity_poly.pdbx_seq_one_letter_code
_entity_poly.pdbx_strand_id
1 'polypeptide(L)'
;TMAQRLKAPDGGGGRRHKLIALILLRIACVFLPGYVHPDEWFQSNEVAAQEVFNYHTEKPWEFTADAPVRSVLSVYFSSQMAYTITVAFKAYIPSSMAADVVTYAPRVMLCAMSFVV
;
A
#
# COMPACT_ATOMS: atom_id res chain seq x y z
N THR A 1 50.85 11.62 24.12
CA THR A 1 50.24 10.52 23.34
C THR A 1 48.72 10.60 23.46
N MET A 2 48.07 11.47 22.67
CA MET A 2 46.61 11.70 22.73
C MET A 2 45.96 11.86 21.34
N ALA A 3 46.72 11.65 20.26
CA ALA A 3 46.25 11.88 18.89
C ALA A 3 45.51 10.67 18.26
N GLN A 4 45.24 9.59 19.01
CA GLN A 4 44.64 8.36 18.45
C GLN A 4 43.18 8.12 18.83
N ARG A 5 42.51 9.01 19.56
CA ARG A 5 41.26 8.63 20.25
C ARG A 5 39.92 9.05 19.65
N LEU A 6 39.83 9.49 18.40
CA LEU A 6 38.52 9.76 17.77
C LEU A 6 38.48 9.40 16.27
N LYS A 7 38.89 8.17 15.91
CA LYS A 7 38.31 7.56 14.71
C LYS A 7 36.99 6.95 15.14
N ALA A 8 35.89 7.69 14.95
CA ALA A 8 34.56 7.14 15.09
C ALA A 8 34.50 5.85 14.24
N PRO A 9 33.97 4.74 14.76
CA PRO A 9 33.91 3.51 13.98
C PRO A 9 33.14 3.80 12.69
N ASP A 10 33.71 3.40 11.56
CA ASP A 10 33.15 3.47 10.20
C ASP A 10 31.89 2.58 10.03
N GLY A 11 31.00 2.57 11.03
CA GLY A 11 29.74 1.81 11.09
C GLY A 11 28.63 2.39 10.20
N GLY A 12 28.95 3.34 9.31
CA GLY A 12 28.02 3.87 8.31
C GLY A 12 27.72 2.86 7.20
N GLY A 13 28.74 2.11 6.74
CA GLY A 13 28.61 1.12 5.67
C GLY A 13 27.66 -0.01 6.07
N GLY A 14 27.90 -0.67 7.20
CA GLY A 14 27.08 -1.81 7.63
C GLY A 14 25.61 -1.49 7.89
N ARG A 15 25.29 -0.27 8.36
CA ARG A 15 23.90 0.17 8.55
C ARG A 15 23.17 0.41 7.24
N ARG A 16 23.85 1.02 6.25
CA ARG A 16 23.27 1.26 4.92
C ARG A 16 22.91 -0.04 4.21
N HIS A 17 23.80 -1.04 4.22
CA HIS A 17 23.51 -2.35 3.62
C HIS A 17 22.32 -3.05 4.28
N LYS A 18 22.20 -2.97 5.61
CA LYS A 18 21.05 -3.53 6.34
C LYS A 18 19.74 -2.82 5.98
N LEU A 19 19.76 -1.49 5.89
CA LEU A 19 18.58 -0.71 5.49
C LEU A 19 18.14 -1.05 4.07
N ILE A 20 19.09 -1.12 3.13
CA ILE A 20 18.79 -1.52 1.75
C ILE A 20 18.20 -2.92 1.71
N ALA A 21 18.77 -3.88 2.45
CA ALA A 21 18.24 -5.24 2.53
C ALA A 21 16.80 -5.28 3.07
N LEU A 22 16.49 -4.50 4.11
CA LEU A 22 15.13 -4.42 4.67
C LEU A 22 14.14 -3.75 3.71
N ILE A 23 14.57 -2.73 2.97
CA ILE A 23 13.74 -2.07 1.95
C ILE A 23 13.43 -3.05 0.82
N LEU A 24 14.43 -3.79 0.33
CA LEU A 24 14.22 -4.80 -0.71
C LEU A 24 13.31 -5.93 -0.23
N LEU A 25 13.49 -6.41 1.02
CA LEU A 25 12.60 -7.39 1.62
C LEU A 25 11.16 -6.88 1.67
N ARG A 26 10.96 -5.63 2.09
CA ARG A 26 9.64 -5.00 2.14
C ARG A 26 8.97 -4.95 0.77
N ILE A 27 9.70 -4.51 -0.26
CA ILE A 27 9.20 -4.46 -1.63
C ILE A 27 8.88 -5.88 -2.12
N ALA A 28 9.71 -6.88 -1.82
CA ALA A 28 9.41 -8.27 -2.16
C ALA A 28 8.11 -8.75 -1.51
N CYS A 29 7.90 -8.46 -0.22
CA CYS A 29 6.68 -8.83 0.50
C CYS A 29 5.39 -8.26 -0.10
N VAL A 30 5.44 -7.11 -0.79
CA VAL A 30 4.27 -6.51 -1.46
C VAL A 30 3.69 -7.46 -2.51
N PHE A 31 4.56 -8.18 -3.24
CA PHE A 31 4.17 -9.04 -4.37
C PHE A 31 4.02 -10.51 -3.99
N LEU A 32 4.30 -10.88 -2.73
CA LEU A 32 4.08 -12.24 -2.29
C LEU A 32 2.58 -12.55 -2.15
N PRO A 33 2.17 -13.80 -2.47
CA PRO A 33 0.81 -14.24 -2.21
C PRO A 33 0.59 -14.24 -0.69
N GLY A 34 -0.49 -13.58 -0.26
CA GLY A 34 -0.85 -13.47 1.14
C GLY A 34 -2.36 -13.40 1.24
N TYR A 35 -2.92 -14.12 2.21
CA TYR A 35 -4.34 -14.10 2.51
C TYR A 35 -4.76 -12.68 2.92
N VAL A 36 -5.76 -12.14 2.24
CA VAL A 36 -6.42 -10.90 2.63
C VAL A 36 -7.68 -11.29 3.38
N HIS A 37 -7.83 -10.78 4.59
CA HIS A 37 -8.99 -11.12 5.40
C HIS A 37 -10.26 -10.53 4.76
N PRO A 38 -11.40 -11.26 4.75
CA PRO A 38 -12.64 -10.74 4.17
C PRO A 38 -13.04 -9.37 4.70
N ASP A 39 -12.91 -9.12 6.01
CA ASP A 39 -13.22 -7.81 6.57
C ASP A 39 -12.30 -6.70 6.07
N GLU A 40 -11.01 -6.99 5.84
CA GLU A 40 -10.09 -6.01 5.27
C GLU A 40 -10.51 -5.64 3.85
N TRP A 41 -10.95 -6.64 3.08
CA TRP A 41 -11.44 -6.44 1.71
C TRP A 41 -12.71 -5.59 1.68
N PHE A 42 -13.73 -5.97 2.46
CA PHE A 42 -15.03 -5.30 2.50
C PHE A 42 -14.94 -3.88 3.09
N GLN A 43 -14.03 -3.64 4.02
CA GLN A 43 -13.86 -2.31 4.64
C GLN A 43 -12.97 -1.35 3.84
N SER A 44 -12.32 -1.80 2.76
CA SER A 44 -11.40 -0.93 1.98
C SER A 44 -11.49 -1.14 0.47
N ASN A 45 -11.02 -2.28 -0.03
CA ASN A 45 -10.92 -2.55 -1.46
C ASN A 45 -12.27 -2.54 -2.16
N GLU A 46 -13.29 -3.15 -1.56
CA GLU A 46 -14.62 -3.20 -2.14
C GLU A 46 -15.24 -1.79 -2.26
N VAL A 47 -15.18 -1.01 -1.17
CA VAL A 47 -15.67 0.38 -1.14
C VAL A 47 -14.99 1.23 -2.20
N ALA A 48 -13.66 1.11 -2.34
CA ALA A 48 -12.91 1.82 -3.36
C ALA A 48 -13.19 1.32 -4.80
N ALA A 49 -13.39 0.01 -4.98
CA ALA A 49 -13.67 -0.58 -6.28
C ALA A 49 -15.04 -0.16 -6.81
N GLN A 50 -16.04 -0.01 -5.94
CA GLN A 50 -17.32 0.58 -6.30
C GLN A 50 -17.15 2.00 -6.86
N GLU A 51 -16.42 2.83 -6.13
CA GLU A 51 -16.22 4.25 -6.46
C GLU A 51 -15.42 4.45 -7.76
N VAL A 52 -14.38 3.65 -7.98
CA VAL A 52 -13.44 3.86 -9.10
C VAL A 52 -13.79 3.03 -10.32
N PHE A 53 -14.15 1.76 -10.14
CA PHE A 53 -14.42 0.84 -11.24
C PHE A 53 -15.91 0.69 -11.56
N ASN A 54 -16.80 1.29 -10.75
CA ASN A 54 -18.26 1.11 -10.85
C ASN A 54 -18.68 -0.37 -10.76
N TYR A 55 -17.99 -1.16 -9.94
CA TYR A 55 -18.39 -2.54 -9.66
C TYR A 55 -19.63 -2.57 -8.78
N HIS A 56 -20.55 -3.48 -9.10
CA HIS A 56 -21.76 -3.68 -8.32
C HIS A 56 -21.39 -4.36 -6.99
N THR A 57 -21.31 -3.57 -5.94
CA THR A 57 -20.88 -3.95 -4.59
C THR A 57 -21.72 -3.20 -3.57
N GLU A 58 -21.94 -3.79 -2.40
CA GLU A 58 -22.76 -3.21 -1.34
C GLU A 58 -21.86 -2.54 -0.31
N LYS A 59 -21.99 -1.22 -0.12
CA LYS A 59 -21.20 -0.54 0.91
C LYS A 59 -21.68 -0.96 2.29
N PRO A 60 -20.75 -1.28 3.21
CA PRO A 60 -21.09 -1.53 4.60
C PRO A 60 -21.79 -0.31 5.23
N TRP A 61 -22.72 -0.58 6.15
CA TRP A 61 -23.49 0.44 6.87
C TRP A 61 -22.60 1.41 7.64
N GLU A 62 -21.37 1.00 7.98
CA GLU A 62 -20.36 1.82 8.64
C GLU A 62 -19.96 3.08 7.85
N PHE A 63 -20.16 3.08 6.53
CA PHE A 63 -19.89 4.20 5.63
C PHE A 63 -21.16 4.91 5.12
N THR A 64 -22.34 4.29 5.25
CA THR A 64 -23.59 4.80 4.65
C THR A 64 -24.61 5.34 5.65
N ALA A 65 -24.39 5.16 6.96
CA ALA A 65 -25.24 5.75 7.99
C ALA A 65 -25.19 7.30 7.97
N ASP A 66 -26.25 7.95 8.47
CA ASP A 66 -26.35 9.43 8.55
C ASP A 66 -25.17 10.07 9.31
N ALA A 67 -24.65 9.36 10.30
CA ALA A 67 -23.41 9.66 11.01
C ALA A 67 -22.48 8.43 10.94
N PRO A 68 -21.63 8.32 9.91
CA PRO A 68 -20.83 7.12 9.69
C PRO A 68 -19.80 6.95 10.80
N VAL A 69 -19.67 5.71 11.29
CA VAL A 69 -18.74 5.36 12.37
C VAL A 69 -17.30 5.20 11.87
N ARG A 70 -17.10 5.06 10.56
CA ARG A 70 -15.78 4.96 9.94
C ARG A 70 -15.46 6.15 9.05
N SER A 71 -14.21 6.59 9.11
CA SER A 71 -13.69 7.59 8.19
C SER A 71 -13.34 6.95 6.85
N VAL A 72 -13.76 7.60 5.76
CA VAL A 72 -13.39 7.21 4.38
C VAL A 72 -11.95 7.57 4.02
N LEU A 73 -11.27 8.38 4.83
CA LEU A 73 -9.91 8.85 4.54
C LEU A 73 -8.91 7.70 4.42
N SER A 74 -9.02 6.68 5.26
CA SER A 74 -8.11 5.52 5.19
C SER A 74 -8.27 4.78 3.86
N VAL A 75 -9.53 4.58 3.42
CA VAL A 75 -9.87 3.94 2.14
C VAL A 75 -9.38 4.77 0.96
N TYR A 76 -9.52 6.10 1.05
CA TYR A 76 -9.10 7.03 0.01
C TYR A 76 -7.59 6.90 -0.24
N PHE A 77 -6.79 7.01 0.82
CA PHE A 77 -5.33 6.98 0.72
C PHE A 77 -4.79 5.59 0.38
N SER A 78 -5.42 4.51 0.85
CA SER A 78 -4.96 3.15 0.55
C SER A 78 -5.40 2.67 -0.83
N SER A 79 -6.69 2.39 -1.00
CA SER A 79 -7.20 1.61 -2.12
C SER A 79 -7.73 2.50 -3.24
N GLN A 80 -8.44 3.59 -2.90
CA GLN A 80 -9.05 4.46 -3.90
C GLN A 80 -8.00 5.18 -4.75
N MET A 81 -7.00 5.80 -4.12
CA MET A 81 -5.91 6.46 -4.84
C MET A 81 -5.09 5.47 -5.67
N ALA A 82 -4.86 4.26 -5.15
CA ALA A 82 -4.19 3.20 -5.91
C ALA A 82 -4.96 2.85 -7.19
N TYR A 83 -6.27 2.66 -7.09
CA TYR A 83 -7.12 2.32 -8.23
C TYR A 83 -7.24 3.48 -9.22
N THR A 84 -7.38 4.72 -8.77
CA THR A 84 -7.42 5.90 -9.67
C THR A 84 -6.14 6.00 -10.49
N ILE A 85 -4.97 5.76 -9.88
CA ILE A 85 -3.70 5.70 -10.61
C ILE A 85 -3.74 4.57 -11.63
N THR A 86 -4.20 3.37 -11.27
CA THR A 86 -4.27 2.26 -12.25
C THR A 86 -5.21 2.55 -13.42
N VAL A 87 -6.33 3.24 -13.19
CA VAL A 87 -7.24 3.68 -14.26
C VAL A 87 -6.57 4.70 -15.17
N ALA A 88 -5.79 5.64 -14.62
CA ALA A 88 -5.05 6.62 -15.42
C ALA A 88 -4.04 5.95 -16.38
N PHE A 89 -3.48 4.79 -16.01
CA PHE A 89 -2.56 4.01 -16.82
C PHE A 89 -3.20 2.78 -17.51
N LYS A 90 -4.53 2.71 -17.58
CA LYS A 90 -5.26 1.54 -18.11
C LYS A 90 -4.78 1.07 -19.49
N ALA A 91 -4.34 1.98 -20.35
CA ALA A 91 -3.82 1.66 -21.69
C ALA A 91 -2.60 0.72 -21.66
N TYR A 92 -1.85 0.71 -20.56
CA TYR A 92 -0.65 -0.11 -20.38
C TYR A 92 -0.90 -1.36 -19.52
N ILE A 93 -2.11 -1.52 -18.97
CA ILE A 93 -2.46 -2.62 -18.06
C ILE A 93 -3.32 -3.63 -18.82
N PRO A 94 -2.86 -4.87 -19.03
CA PRO A 94 -3.66 -5.91 -19.65
C PRO A 94 -4.95 -6.19 -18.85
N SER A 95 -6.07 -6.42 -19.55
CA SER A 95 -7.34 -6.75 -18.89
C SER A 95 -7.30 -8.06 -18.09
N SER A 96 -6.37 -8.97 -18.41
CA SER A 96 -6.15 -10.21 -17.65
C SER A 96 -5.65 -9.95 -16.23
N MET A 97 -5.08 -8.78 -15.94
CA MET A 97 -4.52 -8.43 -14.63
C MET A 97 -5.53 -7.73 -13.72
N ALA A 98 -6.82 -7.70 -14.07
CA ALA A 98 -7.83 -7.01 -13.27
C ALA A 98 -7.86 -7.51 -11.81
N ALA A 99 -7.83 -8.83 -11.59
CA ALA A 99 -7.82 -9.41 -10.24
C ALA A 99 -6.54 -9.06 -9.46
N ASP A 100 -5.40 -9.04 -10.15
CA ASP A 100 -4.11 -8.68 -9.58
C ASP A 100 -4.07 -7.21 -9.16
N VAL A 101 -4.64 -6.31 -9.99
CA VAL A 101 -4.71 -4.88 -9.71
C VAL A 101 -5.45 -4.60 -8.39
N VAL A 102 -6.61 -5.24 -8.19
CA VAL A 102 -7.41 -5.01 -6.97
C VAL A 102 -6.63 -5.45 -5.71
N THR A 103 -5.79 -6.48 -5.82
CA THR A 103 -5.02 -7.04 -4.69
C THR A 103 -3.70 -6.30 -4.43
N TYR A 104 -2.91 -6.06 -5.48
CA TYR A 104 -1.53 -5.57 -5.33
C TYR A 104 -1.43 -4.05 -5.39
N ALA A 105 -2.32 -3.34 -6.10
CA ALA A 105 -2.22 -1.88 -6.20
C ALA A 105 -2.30 -1.17 -4.83
N PRO A 106 -3.23 -1.51 -3.92
CA PRO A 106 -3.28 -0.90 -2.59
C PRO A 106 -2.02 -1.21 -1.76
N ARG A 107 -1.44 -2.40 -1.92
CA ARG A 107 -0.21 -2.80 -1.22
C ARG A 107 0.99 -1.96 -1.68
N VAL A 108 1.13 -1.77 -2.99
CA VAL A 108 2.17 -0.90 -3.58
C VAL A 108 1.98 0.53 -3.08
N MET A 109 0.75 1.02 -3.05
CA MET A 109 0.42 2.36 -2.58
C MET A 109 0.82 2.58 -1.12
N LEU A 110 0.41 1.68 -0.22
CA LEU A 110 0.75 1.73 1.20
C LEU A 110 2.27 1.60 1.42
N CYS A 111 2.94 0.74 0.65
CA CYS A 111 4.39 0.64 0.68
C CYS A 111 5.06 1.95 0.23
N ALA A 112 4.56 2.62 -0.81
CA ALA A 112 5.08 3.90 -1.26
C ALA A 112 4.88 5.01 -0.23
N MET A 113 3.67 5.10 0.34
CA MET A 113 3.35 6.08 1.39
C MET A 113 4.23 5.98 2.61
N SER A 114 4.65 4.76 2.96
CA SER A 114 5.50 4.52 4.12
C SER A 114 6.93 5.06 4.02
N PHE A 115 7.34 5.60 2.87
CA PHE A 115 8.60 6.33 2.71
C PHE A 115 8.45 7.83 2.91
N VAL A 116 7.22 8.34 2.94
CA VAL A 116 6.91 9.76 3.12
C VAL A 116 6.76 10.12 4.60
N VAL A 117 6.37 9.16 5.42
CA VAL A 117 6.20 9.27 6.89
C VAL A 117 7.40 8.65 7.59
#